data_AF-A0A960W1U4-F1
#
_entry.id   AF-A0A960W1U4-F1
#
_cell.length_a   1.000
_cell.length_b   1.000
_cell.length_c   1.000
_cell.angle_alpha   90.00
_cell.angle_beta   90.00
_cell.angle_gamma   90.00
#
_symmetry.space_group_name_H-M   'P 1'
#
loop_
_entity.id
_entity.type
_entity.pdbx_description
1 polymer ?
#
loop_
_entity_poly.entity_id
_entity_poly.type
_entity_poly.pdbx_seq_one_letter_code
_entity_poly.pdbx_strand_id
1 'polypeptide(L)'
;MVKSKKKSNPTKPKSDGTKVKFVGAPSHSITPFLMFNANLEEVAKFYKSIFKKSKIITANPMQATFILNGQKFFAYNGGPEFQFSWGVSFMISVETQKEVDYYTNALLAGHSFTHKYGMILTTDTH
;
A
#
# COMPACT_ATOMS: atom_id res chain seq x y z
N MET A 1 -33.35 -60.89 19.78
CA MET A 1 -32.70 -60.59 21.08
C MET A 1 -31.21 -60.45 20.80
N VAL A 2 -30.44 -59.39 21.09
CA VAL A 2 -30.60 -58.13 21.83
C VAL A 2 -29.74 -57.07 21.10
N LYS A 3 -30.31 -55.88 20.93
CA LYS A 3 -29.61 -54.65 20.51
C LYS A 3 -28.59 -54.25 21.58
N SER A 4 -27.36 -53.91 21.22
CA SER A 4 -26.48 -53.15 22.11
C SER A 4 -26.12 -51.80 21.50
N LYS A 5 -26.67 -50.76 22.13
CA LYS A 5 -26.52 -49.34 21.86
C LYS A 5 -25.10 -48.91 22.20
N LYS A 6 -24.36 -48.32 21.25
CA LYS A 6 -23.19 -47.50 21.57
C LYS A 6 -23.61 -46.04 21.63
N LYS A 7 -23.47 -45.48 22.84
CA LYS A 7 -23.88 -44.15 23.29
C LYS A 7 -23.34 -43.05 22.37
N SER A 8 -24.23 -42.15 21.97
CA SER A 8 -23.93 -40.86 21.39
C SER A 8 -23.20 -39.98 22.41
N ASN A 9 -22.04 -39.45 22.05
CA ASN A 9 -21.43 -38.30 22.72
C ASN A 9 -21.41 -37.13 21.72
N PRO A 10 -21.74 -35.90 22.14
CA PRO A 10 -21.94 -34.78 21.22
C PRO A 10 -20.58 -34.24 20.76
N THR A 11 -20.23 -34.49 19.50
CA THR A 11 -19.13 -33.78 18.85
C THR A 11 -19.54 -32.33 18.63
N LYS A 12 -18.88 -31.43 19.38
CA LYS A 12 -18.83 -29.97 19.22
C LYS A 12 -19.01 -29.54 17.74
N PRO A 13 -19.79 -28.50 17.44
CA PRO A 13 -19.85 -27.94 16.10
C PRO A 13 -18.43 -27.49 15.71
N LYS A 14 -17.91 -28.10 14.64
CA LYS A 14 -16.68 -27.62 14.00
C LYS A 14 -17.01 -26.26 13.42
N SER A 15 -16.29 -25.23 13.86
CA SER A 15 -16.37 -23.88 13.32
C SER A 15 -16.24 -23.93 11.81
N ASP A 16 -17.34 -23.62 11.13
CA ASP A 16 -17.32 -23.21 9.74
C ASP A 16 -16.59 -21.86 9.68
N GLY A 17 -15.31 -21.93 9.30
CA GLY A 17 -14.39 -20.81 9.30
C GLY A 17 -13.78 -20.71 7.91
N THR A 18 -14.53 -20.06 7.04
CA THR A 18 -14.25 -19.70 5.65
C THR A 18 -12.75 -19.68 5.32
N LYS A 19 -12.32 -20.57 4.40
CA LYS A 19 -11.04 -20.40 3.71
C LYS A 19 -11.11 -19.10 2.91
N VAL A 20 -10.58 -18.01 3.46
CA VAL A 20 -10.38 -16.79 2.68
C VAL A 20 -9.33 -17.10 1.63
N LYS A 21 -9.78 -17.37 0.40
CA LYS A 21 -8.90 -17.34 -0.77
C LYS A 21 -8.63 -15.87 -1.06
N PHE A 22 -7.49 -15.36 -0.62
CA PHE A 22 -6.97 -14.12 -1.17
C PHE A 22 -6.56 -14.37 -2.62
N VAL A 23 -7.48 -14.07 -3.54
CA VAL A 23 -7.13 -13.92 -4.95
C VAL A 23 -6.50 -12.54 -5.06
N GLY A 24 -5.16 -12.48 -5.09
CA GLY A 24 -4.47 -11.25 -5.45
C GLY A 24 -5.02 -10.74 -6.78
N ALA A 25 -5.32 -9.45 -6.87
CA ALA A 25 -5.86 -8.85 -8.08
C ALA A 25 -4.96 -9.21 -9.29
N PRO A 26 -5.53 -9.69 -10.41
CA PRO A 26 -4.75 -9.95 -11.62
C PRO A 26 -4.09 -8.66 -12.14
N SER A 27 -3.02 -8.83 -12.95
CA SER A 27 -2.17 -7.78 -13.53
C SER A 27 -2.90 -6.45 -13.75
N HIS A 28 -2.49 -5.41 -13.03
CA HIS A 28 -3.12 -4.09 -13.05
C HIS A 28 -3.17 -3.53 -14.49
N SER A 29 -4.36 -3.43 -15.07
CA SER A 29 -4.60 -2.75 -16.35
C SER A 29 -4.54 -1.23 -16.24
N ILE A 30 -4.56 -0.70 -15.01
CA ILE A 30 -4.53 0.72 -14.70
C ILE A 30 -3.34 0.98 -13.77
N THR A 31 -2.41 1.81 -14.21
CA THR A 31 -1.26 2.23 -13.41
C THR A 31 -1.48 3.65 -12.92
N PRO A 32 -1.37 3.93 -11.61
CA PRO A 32 -1.47 5.29 -11.12
C PRO A 32 -0.40 6.19 -11.75
N PHE A 33 -0.83 7.36 -12.20
CA PHE A 33 0.04 8.40 -12.75
C PHE A 33 -0.05 9.64 -11.85
N LEU A 34 1.08 10.01 -11.26
CA LEU A 34 1.17 11.09 -10.28
C LEU A 34 1.84 12.31 -10.90
N MET A 35 1.20 13.47 -10.80
CA MET A 35 1.81 14.74 -11.16
C MET A 35 2.41 15.41 -9.92
N PHE A 36 3.60 15.97 -10.08
CA PHE A 36 4.35 16.70 -9.07
C PHE A 36 4.82 18.04 -9.64
N ASN A 37 5.15 18.97 -8.76
CA ASN A 37 5.92 20.18 -9.08
C ASN A 37 7.29 20.11 -8.36
N ALA A 38 8.05 19.04 -8.63
CA ALA A 38 9.27 18.71 -7.91
C ALA A 38 10.28 17.99 -8.82
N ASN A 39 11.53 17.87 -8.36
CA ASN A 39 12.50 17.00 -9.01
C ASN A 39 12.13 15.52 -8.78
N LEU A 40 11.82 14.82 -9.86
CA LEU A 40 11.34 13.43 -9.81
C LEU A 40 12.40 12.42 -9.35
N GLU A 41 13.69 12.74 -9.42
CA GLU A 41 14.73 11.89 -8.80
C GLU A 41 14.67 11.93 -7.27
N GLU A 42 14.43 13.11 -6.70
CA GLU A 42 14.32 13.29 -5.25
C GLU A 42 13.05 12.62 -4.74
N VAL A 43 11.93 12.81 -5.45
CA VAL A 43 10.65 12.15 -5.17
C VAL A 43 10.82 10.63 -5.17
N ALA A 44 11.46 10.07 -6.20
CA ALA A 44 11.68 8.63 -6.30
C ALA A 44 12.58 8.10 -5.17
N LYS A 45 13.66 8.82 -4.83
CA LYS A 45 14.56 8.45 -3.73
C LYS A 45 13.85 8.50 -2.37
N PHE A 46 13.02 9.52 -2.15
CA PHE A 46 12.22 9.68 -0.93
C PHE A 46 11.23 8.54 -0.74
N TYR A 47 10.40 8.22 -1.75
CA TYR A 47 9.48 7.11 -1.59
C TYR A 47 10.20 5.76 -1.49
N LYS A 48 11.30 5.57 -2.22
CA LYS A 48 12.12 4.36 -2.08
C LYS A 48 12.64 4.16 -0.66
N SER A 49 13.05 5.23 0.04
CA SER A 49 13.56 5.10 1.41
C SER A 49 12.49 4.73 2.44
N ILE A 50 11.23 5.09 2.17
CA ILE A 50 10.09 4.76 3.05
C ILE A 50 9.62 3.32 2.84
N PHE A 51 9.46 2.90 1.58
CA PHE A 51 8.82 1.63 1.24
C PHE A 51 9.81 0.46 1.18
N LYS A 52 9.57 -0.59 2.00
CA LYS A 52 10.45 -1.77 2.13
C LYS A 52 10.59 -2.58 0.83
N LYS A 53 9.50 -2.75 0.07
CA LYS A 53 9.48 -3.49 -1.21
C LYS A 53 9.42 -2.52 -2.39
N SER A 54 10.48 -1.73 -2.55
CA SER A 54 10.54 -0.65 -3.54
C SER A 54 11.68 -0.78 -4.54
N LYS A 55 11.47 -0.25 -5.74
CA LYS A 55 12.48 -0.22 -6.81
C LYS A 55 12.24 1.00 -7.71
N ILE A 56 13.28 1.80 -7.92
CA ILE A 56 13.27 2.82 -8.97
C ILE A 56 13.59 2.12 -10.29
N ILE A 57 12.71 2.25 -11.29
CA ILE A 57 12.90 1.70 -12.64
C ILE A 57 13.62 2.73 -13.50
N THR A 58 13.09 3.95 -13.55
CA THR A 58 13.68 5.12 -14.21
C THR A 58 13.39 6.35 -13.36
N ALA A 59 14.33 7.30 -13.33
CA ALA A 59 14.10 8.60 -12.72
C ALA A 59 15.03 9.62 -13.38
N ASN A 60 14.47 10.79 -13.70
CA ASN A 60 15.17 12.00 -14.05
C ASN A 60 14.35 13.19 -13.48
N PRO A 61 14.81 14.45 -13.59
CA PRO A 61 14.08 15.57 -13.00
C PRO A 61 12.65 15.79 -13.51
N MET A 62 12.30 15.25 -14.69
CA MET A 62 11.01 15.42 -15.36
C MET A 62 10.05 14.25 -15.15
N GLN A 63 10.55 13.02 -15.11
CA GLN A 63 9.72 11.82 -15.04
C GLN A 63 10.37 10.73 -14.20
N ALA A 64 9.54 9.92 -13.55
CA ALA A 64 9.99 8.72 -12.87
C ALA A 64 9.01 7.57 -13.05
N THR A 65 9.55 6.36 -13.02
CA THR A 65 8.78 5.12 -12.86
C THR A 65 9.38 4.37 -11.68
N PHE A 66 8.55 4.05 -10.69
CA PHE A 66 8.98 3.35 -9.50
C PHE A 66 7.95 2.33 -9.04
N ILE A 67 8.42 1.34 -8.29
CA ILE A 67 7.62 0.34 -7.61
C ILE A 67 7.65 0.65 -6.13
N LEU A 68 6.50 0.76 -5.47
CA LEU A 68 6.34 0.91 -4.02
C LEU A 68 5.44 -0.21 -3.51
N ASN A 69 5.90 -0.98 -2.53
CA ASN A 69 5.19 -2.16 -2.02
C ASN A 69 4.67 -3.13 -3.11
N GLY A 70 5.41 -3.27 -4.21
CA GLY A 70 5.02 -4.11 -5.34
C GLY A 70 4.09 -3.45 -6.37
N GLN A 71 3.50 -2.29 -6.07
CA GLN A 71 2.69 -1.51 -7.02
C GLN A 71 3.57 -0.61 -7.87
N LYS A 72 3.40 -0.64 -9.19
CA LYS A 72 4.06 0.28 -10.12
C LYS A 72 3.34 1.63 -10.16
N PHE A 73 4.10 2.71 -10.26
CA PHE A 73 3.64 4.09 -10.42
C PHE A 73 4.41 4.76 -11.57
N PHE A 74 3.71 5.61 -12.31
CA PHE A 74 4.33 6.62 -13.16
C PHE A 74 4.21 7.99 -12.51
N ALA A 75 5.21 8.83 -12.74
CA ALA A 75 5.23 10.16 -12.18
C ALA A 75 5.83 11.17 -13.16
N TYR A 76 5.32 12.40 -13.15
CA TYR A 76 5.74 13.48 -14.05
C TYR A 76 5.78 14.83 -13.35
N ASN A 77 6.74 15.68 -13.73
CA ASN A 77 6.87 17.05 -13.28
C ASN A 77 5.97 17.96 -14.13
N GLY A 78 4.81 18.33 -13.62
CA GLY A 78 3.85 19.24 -14.27
C GLY A 78 4.30 20.71 -14.27
N GLY A 79 5.41 21.05 -13.61
CA GLY A 79 5.90 22.41 -13.50
C GLY A 79 5.11 23.28 -12.51
N PRO A 80 5.39 24.60 -12.48
CA PRO A 80 4.91 25.51 -11.44
C PRO A 80 3.39 25.73 -11.44
N GLU A 81 2.73 25.53 -12.58
CA GLU A 81 1.27 25.65 -12.74
C GLU A 81 0.51 24.48 -12.09
N PHE A 82 1.18 23.34 -11.86
CA PHE A 82 0.57 22.21 -11.19
C PHE A 82 0.61 22.40 -9.67
N GLN A 83 -0.56 22.66 -9.10
CA GLN A 83 -0.80 22.70 -7.66
C GLN A 83 -1.29 21.34 -7.18
N PHE A 84 -0.73 20.86 -6.07
CA PHE A 84 -1.23 19.64 -5.44
C PHE A 84 -2.70 19.82 -5.01
N SER A 85 -3.53 18.83 -5.30
CA SER A 85 -4.92 18.76 -4.82
C SER A 85 -5.13 17.49 -4.01
N TRP A 86 -6.04 17.52 -3.03
CA TRP A 86 -6.30 16.40 -2.10
C TRP A 86 -7.09 15.25 -2.75
N GLY A 87 -7.19 15.22 -4.08
CA GLY A 87 -8.04 14.30 -4.83
C GLY A 87 -7.52 12.86 -4.90
N VAL A 88 -6.30 12.57 -4.44
CA VAL A 88 -5.70 11.23 -4.51
C VAL A 88 -5.08 10.84 -3.16
N SER A 89 -5.56 9.73 -2.61
CA SER A 89 -5.01 9.07 -1.42
C SER A 89 -4.78 7.59 -1.71
N PHE A 90 -3.71 7.02 -1.16
CA PHE A 90 -3.41 5.59 -1.24
C PHE A 90 -3.40 5.00 0.17
N MET A 91 -3.95 3.80 0.29
CA MET A 91 -3.95 3.06 1.55
C MET A 91 -2.79 2.07 1.57
N ILE A 92 -2.01 2.05 2.66
CA ILE A 92 -1.01 1.02 2.92
C ILE A 92 -1.64 0.02 3.91
N SER A 93 -1.90 -1.19 3.44
CA SER A 93 -2.27 -2.31 4.31
C SER A 93 -1.02 -2.85 5.00
N VAL A 94 -1.07 -2.96 6.33
CA VAL A 94 0.02 -3.45 7.18
C VAL A 94 -0.51 -4.45 8.20
N GLU A 95 0.35 -5.35 8.67
CA GLU A 95 -0.08 -6.46 9.54
C GLU A 95 0.07 -6.16 11.03
N THR A 96 0.87 -5.15 11.40
CA THR A 96 1.20 -4.89 12.81
C THR A 96 1.18 -3.40 13.13
N GLN A 97 0.86 -3.08 14.39
CA GLN A 97 0.94 -1.71 14.91
C GLN A 97 2.34 -1.11 14.77
N LYS A 98 3.39 -1.93 14.89
CA LYS A 98 4.78 -1.46 14.67
C LYS A 98 5.00 -0.94 13.24
N GLU A 99 4.34 -1.54 12.26
CA GLU A 99 4.41 -1.07 10.88
C GLU A 99 3.58 0.19 10.65
N VAL A 100 2.42 0.31 11.31
CA VAL A 100 1.69 1.59 11.38
C VAL A 100 2.62 2.68 11.88
N ASP A 101 3.21 2.50 13.06
CA ASP A 101 4.06 3.49 13.68
C ASP A 101 5.27 3.84 12.80
N TYR A 102 5.85 2.85 12.11
CA TYR A 102 6.93 3.07 11.15
C TYR A 102 6.48 3.98 10.00
N TYR A 103 5.39 3.66 9.30
CA TYR A 103 4.94 4.45 8.16
C TYR A 103 4.45 5.82 8.60
N THR A 104 3.69 5.91 9.69
CA THR A 104 3.27 7.19 10.27
C THR A 104 4.48 8.07 10.58
N ASN A 105 5.48 7.56 11.31
CA ASN A 105 6.66 8.35 11.65
C ASN A 105 7.49 8.73 10.41
N ALA A 106 7.66 7.82 9.45
CA ALA A 106 8.40 8.10 8.22
C ALA A 106 7.71 9.17 7.36
N LEU A 107 6.38 9.16 7.29
CA LEU A 107 5.57 10.11 6.52
C LEU A 107 5.38 11.46 7.24
N LEU A 108 5.33 11.46 8.57
CA LEU A 108 5.35 12.65 9.42
C LEU A 108 6.71 13.35 9.38
N ALA A 109 7.82 12.61 9.46
CA ALA A 109 9.16 13.16 9.31
C ALA A 109 9.38 13.77 7.90
N GLY A 110 8.68 13.22 6.91
CA GLY A 110 8.60 13.78 5.57
C GLY A 110 7.55 14.87 5.36
N HIS A 111 6.81 15.33 6.38
CA HIS A 111 5.62 16.20 6.22
C HIS A 111 5.87 17.48 5.40
N SER A 112 7.06 18.05 5.47
CA SER A 112 7.47 19.20 4.64
C SER A 112 7.49 18.84 3.15
N PHE A 113 7.74 17.58 2.81
CA PHE A 113 7.72 17.01 1.48
C PHE A 113 6.33 16.46 1.12
N THR A 114 5.60 15.83 2.04
CA THR A 114 4.27 15.24 1.80
C THR A 114 3.17 16.29 1.59
N HIS A 115 3.20 17.43 2.30
CA HIS A 115 2.28 18.55 2.03
C HIS A 115 2.64 19.32 0.76
N LYS A 116 3.92 19.30 0.37
CA LYS A 116 4.39 20.00 -0.82
C LYS A 116 4.20 19.15 -2.09
N TYR A 117 4.23 17.80 -1.96
CA TYR A 117 4.37 16.88 -3.08
C TYR A 117 3.68 15.51 -2.88
N GLY A 118 2.35 15.45 -2.93
CA GLY A 118 1.75 14.51 -3.90
C GLY A 118 1.32 13.09 -3.49
N MET A 119 1.25 12.70 -2.21
CA MET A 119 0.61 11.42 -1.87
C MET A 119 0.14 11.37 -0.42
N ILE A 120 -1.17 11.33 -0.18
CA ILE A 120 -1.73 11.04 1.15
C ILE A 120 -1.69 9.51 1.33
N LEU A 121 -0.98 9.07 2.35
CA LEU A 121 -0.86 7.66 2.70
C LEU A 121 -1.54 7.42 4.04
N THR A 122 -2.58 6.60 4.04
CA THR A 122 -3.26 6.15 5.26
C THR A 122 -2.83 4.72 5.56
N THR A 123 -2.66 4.40 6.84
CA THR A 123 -2.39 3.04 7.32
C THR A 123 -3.62 2.50 8.01
N ASP A 124 -3.98 1.25 7.74
CA ASP A 124 -5.04 0.54 8.45
C ASP A 124 -4.48 -0.80 8.95
N THR A 125 -4.85 -1.16 10.18
CA THR A 125 -4.56 -2.47 10.78
C THR A 125 -5.78 -3.35 10.61
N HIS A 126 -5.60 -4.53 10.02
CA HIS A 126 -6.63 -5.57 10.05
C HIS A 126 -6.89 -6.06 11.47
#